data_AF-A0A3G2R3F5-F1
#
_entry.id   AF-A0A3G2R3F5-F1
#
_cell.length_a   1.000
_cell.length_b   1.000
_cell.length_c   1.000
_cell.angle_alpha   90.00
_cell.angle_beta   90.00
_cell.angle_gamma   90.00
#
_symmetry.space_group_name_H-M   'P 1'
#
loop_
_entity.id
_entity.type
_entity.pdbx_description
1 polymer ?
#
loop_
_entity_poly.entity_id
_entity_poly.type
_entity_poly.pdbx_seq_one_letter_code
_entity_poly.pdbx_strand_id
1 'polypeptide(L)'
;MNRMLDKNFELCYTGIKRHSKGKGDTYYESFSYRCIGASGRGHLQCRPKNHEVRALKGKADGDITDAGDIIGKIDDFNPDVVVHAAAIKDPDTAEKDPRMAYLVNCIGVRNVALAAQKIGAKMLYISTESVFDGEKRAPYYEYEKPNPVNVYGQTKLMGEQITMSLIKNYFIVRLPLLFGYTGKPQDNIILKKRGQN
;
A
#
# COMPACT_ATOMS: atom_id res chain seq x y z
N MET A 1 21.63 -8.53 -11.44
CA MET A 1 20.44 -7.69 -11.70
C MET A 1 19.19 -8.15 -10.96
N ASN A 2 18.85 -9.45 -10.95
CA ASN A 2 17.62 -9.97 -10.28
C ASN A 2 17.58 -9.94 -8.74
N ARG A 3 18.70 -9.80 -8.02
CA ARG A 3 18.72 -9.87 -6.53
C ARG A 3 18.41 -8.55 -5.79
N MET A 4 18.40 -7.40 -6.46
CA MET A 4 18.02 -6.12 -5.84
C MET A 4 16.50 -5.91 -5.80
N LEU A 5 15.75 -6.65 -6.63
CA LEU A 5 14.31 -6.51 -6.77
C LEU A 5 13.52 -7.16 -5.62
N ASP A 6 14.06 -8.17 -4.92
CA ASP A 6 13.31 -8.82 -3.83
C ASP A 6 13.28 -8.03 -2.52
N LYS A 7 14.17 -7.04 -2.34
CA LYS A 7 14.33 -6.36 -1.03
C LYS A 7 13.54 -5.06 -0.88
N ASN A 8 13.09 -4.45 -1.97
CA ASN A 8 12.36 -3.18 -1.94
C ASN A 8 10.83 -3.35 -2.12
N PHE A 9 10.39 -4.55 -2.48
CA PHE A 9 8.99 -4.88 -2.72
C PHE A 9 8.37 -5.56 -1.51
N GLU A 10 7.94 -4.75 -0.55
CA GLU A 10 7.00 -5.23 0.46
C GLU A 10 5.61 -4.78 0.04
N LEU A 11 5.00 -5.56 -0.85
CA LEU A 11 3.58 -5.44 -1.15
C LEU A 11 2.81 -6.04 0.04
N CYS A 12 1.85 -5.30 0.58
CA CYS A 12 0.83 -5.87 1.43
C CYS A 12 -0.54 -5.53 0.83
N TYR A 13 -1.08 -6.45 0.04
CA TYR A 13 -2.53 -6.44 -0.17
C TYR A 13 -3.16 -7.14 1.03
N THR A 14 -4.30 -6.64 1.49
CA THR A 14 -5.12 -7.37 2.46
C THR A 14 -6.58 -7.31 2.09
N GLY A 15 -7.16 -8.48 1.87
CA GLY A 15 -8.60 -8.64 1.83
C GLY A 15 -9.12 -8.86 3.24
N ILE A 16 -10.24 -8.22 3.59
CA ILE A 16 -10.98 -8.46 4.82
C ILE A 16 -12.40 -8.88 4.47
N LYS A 17 -12.86 -9.98 5.03
CA LYS A 17 -14.19 -10.55 4.82
C LYS A 17 -14.89 -10.79 6.15
N ARG A 18 -16.17 -10.46 6.27
CA ARG A 18 -16.99 -10.78 7.44
C ARG A 18 -17.43 -12.24 7.38
N HIS A 19 -17.41 -12.92 8.52
CA HIS A 19 -18.04 -14.23 8.62
C HIS A 19 -19.56 -14.12 8.39
N SER A 20 -20.11 -14.95 7.50
CA SER A 20 -21.54 -15.25 7.54
C SER A 20 -21.83 -16.06 8.80
N LYS A 21 -22.83 -15.68 9.60
CA LYS A 21 -23.24 -16.45 10.78
C LYS A 21 -23.47 -17.92 10.39
N GLY A 22 -22.64 -18.82 10.93
CA GLY A 22 -22.81 -20.27 10.79
C GLY A 22 -21.80 -20.95 9.86
N LYS A 23 -20.56 -21.11 10.34
CA LYS A 23 -19.75 -22.34 10.26
C LYS A 23 -18.37 -22.01 10.83
N GLY A 24 -17.98 -22.79 11.84
CA GLY A 24 -16.62 -22.75 12.38
C GLY A 24 -15.67 -23.25 11.31
N ASP A 25 -14.68 -22.42 10.98
CA ASP A 25 -13.28 -22.80 10.93
C ASP A 25 -12.48 -21.49 11.00
N THR A 26 -11.61 -21.40 11.99
CA THR A 26 -10.92 -20.16 12.37
C THR A 26 -9.61 -20.10 11.60
N TYR A 27 -9.56 -19.34 10.52
CA TYR A 27 -8.30 -19.08 9.83
C TYR A 27 -7.68 -17.81 10.40
N TYR A 28 -6.54 -17.99 11.08
CA TYR A 28 -5.78 -16.97 11.77
C TYR A 28 -4.73 -16.38 10.83
N GLU A 29 -4.76 -15.07 10.59
CA GLU A 29 -3.53 -14.31 10.40
C GLU A 29 -3.72 -12.88 10.94
N SER A 30 -2.79 -12.46 11.78
CA SER A 30 -2.61 -11.06 12.14
C SER A 30 -2.43 -10.21 10.88
N PHE A 31 -3.25 -9.16 10.71
CA PHE A 31 -2.91 -8.10 9.76
C PHE A 31 -1.56 -7.53 10.17
N SER A 32 -0.61 -7.43 9.26
CA SER A 32 0.61 -6.69 9.45
C SER A 32 0.77 -5.84 8.22
N TYR A 33 0.28 -4.61 8.28
CA TYR A 33 0.69 -3.63 7.28
C TYR A 33 2.18 -3.37 7.43
N ARG A 34 2.97 -3.81 6.45
CA ARG A 34 4.41 -3.57 6.44
C ARG A 34 4.69 -2.35 5.56
N CYS A 35 4.61 -1.16 6.16
CA CYS A 35 5.27 -0.01 5.53
C CYS A 35 6.74 -0.04 5.92
N ILE A 36 7.62 -0.14 4.94
CA ILE A 36 8.97 0.44 5.08
C ILE A 36 8.86 1.82 4.46
N GLY A 37 8.75 2.86 5.28
CA GLY A 37 9.25 4.16 4.85
C GLY A 37 10.77 4.14 4.88
N ALA A 38 11.43 5.20 4.40
CA ALA A 38 12.89 5.37 4.52
C ALA A 38 13.43 5.21 5.98
N SER A 39 12.55 5.16 6.98
CA SER A 39 12.81 5.17 8.42
C SER A 39 12.31 3.94 9.20
N GLY A 40 12.02 2.79 8.56
CA GLY A 40 11.80 1.51 9.25
C GLY A 40 10.42 0.85 9.08
N ARG A 41 10.21 -0.27 9.79
CA ARG A 41 9.03 -1.15 9.74
C ARG A 41 7.94 -0.66 10.71
N GLY A 42 6.79 -0.26 10.17
CA GLY A 42 5.53 -0.21 10.91
C GLY A 42 4.86 -1.60 10.94
N HIS A 43 4.25 -1.97 12.06
CA HIS A 43 3.41 -3.16 12.19
C HIS A 43 2.05 -2.70 12.69
N LEU A 44 1.08 -2.51 11.80
CA LEU A 44 -0.30 -2.31 12.25
C LEU A 44 -0.94 -3.69 12.37
N GLN A 45 -1.05 -4.18 13.60
CA GLN A 45 -1.78 -5.39 13.93
C GLN A 45 -3.19 -5.05 14.38
N CYS A 46 -4.12 -5.01 13.41
CA CYS A 46 -5.54 -4.96 13.73
C CYS A 46 -6.12 -6.38 13.66
N ARG A 47 -6.84 -6.78 14.72
CA ARG A 47 -7.58 -8.04 14.79
C ARG A 47 -9.05 -7.72 15.01
N PRO A 48 -9.78 -7.28 13.97
CA PRO A 48 -11.22 -7.10 14.11
C PRO A 48 -11.85 -8.45 14.43
N LYS A 49 -12.61 -8.54 15.53
CA LYS A 49 -13.37 -9.76 15.88
C LYS A 49 -14.32 -10.07 14.71
N ASN A 50 -14.50 -11.36 14.39
CA ASN A 50 -15.42 -11.86 13.36
C ASN A 50 -15.09 -11.48 11.89
N HIS A 51 -13.82 -11.24 11.58
CA HIS A 51 -13.38 -11.03 10.20
C HIS A 51 -12.24 -12.00 9.84
N GLU A 52 -12.30 -12.52 8.61
CA GLU A 52 -11.23 -13.26 7.96
C GLU A 52 -10.32 -12.27 7.23
N VAL A 53 -9.01 -12.50 7.33
CA VAL A 53 -7.98 -11.62 6.76
C VAL A 53 -7.06 -12.46 5.88
N ARG A 54 -6.92 -12.09 4.61
CA ARG A 54 -5.94 -12.69 3.69
C ARG A 54 -4.91 -11.65 3.27
N ALA A 55 -3.68 -11.82 3.72
CA ALA A 55 -2.55 -10.98 3.36
C ALA A 55 -1.78 -11.57 2.18
N LEU A 56 -1.43 -10.75 1.19
CA LEU A 56 -0.49 -11.12 0.13
C LEU A 56 0.82 -10.35 0.37
N LYS A 57 1.89 -11.05 0.72
CA LYS A 57 3.17 -10.49 1.17
C LYS A 57 4.18 -10.54 0.03
N GLY A 58 4.09 -9.54 -0.86
CA GLY A 58 5.00 -9.42 -1.99
C GLY A 58 4.52 -10.11 -3.27
N LYS A 59 5.37 -10.06 -4.29
CA LYS A 59 5.05 -10.48 -5.66
C LYS A 59 4.70 -11.97 -5.78
N ALA A 60 5.35 -12.83 -5.01
CA ALA A 60 5.10 -14.28 -5.04
C ALA A 60 3.66 -14.63 -4.58
N ASP A 61 3.14 -13.89 -3.60
CA ASP A 61 1.79 -14.09 -3.09
C ASP A 61 0.74 -13.37 -3.93
N GLY A 62 1.10 -12.32 -4.68
CA GLY A 62 0.18 -11.50 -5.48
C GLY A 62 0.90 -10.38 -6.21
N ASP A 63 1.10 -10.54 -7.53
CA ASP A 63 1.67 -9.50 -8.37
C ASP A 63 0.58 -8.55 -8.85
N ILE A 64 0.49 -7.36 -8.26
CA ILE A 64 -0.49 -6.35 -8.68
C ILE A 64 -0.24 -5.86 -10.11
N THR A 65 0.97 -6.01 -10.65
CA THR A 65 1.31 -5.59 -12.01
C THR A 65 0.81 -6.58 -13.07
N ASP A 66 0.55 -7.82 -12.66
CA ASP A 66 -0.13 -8.83 -13.46
C ASP A 66 -1.63 -8.80 -13.16
N ALA A 67 -2.41 -8.32 -14.13
CA ALA A 67 -3.86 -8.22 -13.97
C ALA A 67 -4.52 -9.59 -13.75
N GLY A 68 -4.06 -10.64 -14.43
CA GLY A 68 -4.65 -11.98 -14.31
C GLY A 68 -4.45 -12.57 -12.92
N ASP A 69 -3.22 -12.46 -12.40
CA ASP A 69 -2.88 -12.95 -11.07
C ASP A 69 -3.70 -12.26 -9.98
N ILE A 70 -3.68 -10.92 -9.95
CA ILE A 70 -4.32 -10.19 -8.86
C ILE A 70 -5.84 -10.24 -8.93
N ILE A 71 -6.43 -10.22 -10.13
CA ILE A 71 -7.89 -10.37 -10.29
C ILE A 71 -8.30 -11.74 -9.76
N GLY A 72 -7.61 -12.81 -10.14
CA GLY A 72 -7.93 -14.17 -9.68
C GLY A 72 -7.85 -14.30 -8.16
N LYS A 73 -6.82 -13.72 -7.53
CA LYS A 73 -6.63 -13.77 -6.06
C LYS A 73 -7.70 -12.99 -5.30
N ILE A 74 -8.15 -11.86 -5.84
CA ILE A 74 -9.21 -11.04 -5.22
C ILE A 74 -10.57 -11.72 -5.40
N ASP A 75 -10.85 -12.28 -6.58
CA ASP A 75 -12.10 -12.99 -6.91
C ASP A 75 -12.26 -14.27 -6.06
N ASP A 76 -11.18 -15.06 -5.92
CA ASP A 76 -11.15 -16.27 -5.09
C ASP A 76 -11.44 -15.98 -3.62
N PHE A 77 -10.82 -14.94 -3.06
CA PHE A 77 -11.06 -14.58 -1.67
C PHE A 77 -12.43 -13.92 -1.46
N ASN A 78 -12.87 -13.14 -2.45
CA ASN A 78 -14.09 -12.33 -2.44
C ASN A 78 -14.25 -11.49 -1.15
N PRO A 79 -13.35 -10.52 -0.89
CA PRO A 79 -13.39 -9.68 0.31
C PRO A 79 -14.50 -8.63 0.29
N ASP A 80 -14.94 -8.21 1.48
CA ASP A 80 -15.79 -7.01 1.64
C ASP A 80 -14.96 -5.72 1.51
N VAL A 81 -13.69 -5.77 1.92
CA VAL A 81 -12.76 -4.63 1.93
C VAL A 81 -11.39 -5.05 1.41
N VAL A 82 -10.83 -4.25 0.52
CA VAL A 82 -9.46 -4.31 0.03
C VAL A 82 -8.64 -3.20 0.69
N VAL A 83 -7.57 -3.55 1.38
CA VAL A 83 -6.55 -2.60 1.85
C VAL A 83 -5.34 -2.70 0.92
N HIS A 84 -5.06 -1.61 0.20
CA HIS A 84 -3.99 -1.54 -0.79
C HIS A 84 -2.80 -0.75 -0.26
N ALA A 85 -1.77 -1.48 0.19
CA ALA A 85 -0.49 -0.94 0.66
C ALA A 85 0.62 -0.89 -0.39
N ALA A 86 0.45 -1.66 -1.46
CA ALA A 86 1.55 -2.02 -2.34
C ALA A 86 2.03 -0.80 -3.13
N ALA A 87 3.33 -0.52 -3.08
CA ALA A 87 3.91 0.62 -3.77
C ALA A 87 5.44 0.48 -3.93
N ILE A 88 5.98 1.14 -4.96
CA ILE A 88 7.33 1.72 -4.88
C ILE A 88 7.23 2.93 -3.97
N LYS A 89 7.84 2.83 -2.79
CA LYS A 89 7.66 3.75 -1.65
C LYS A 89 8.81 4.72 -1.40
N ASP A 90 9.93 4.49 -2.09
CA ASP A 90 11.16 5.26 -1.94
C ASP A 90 11.29 6.26 -3.10
N PRO A 91 11.35 7.58 -2.84
CA PRO A 91 11.48 8.59 -3.88
C PRO A 91 12.71 8.40 -4.77
N ASP A 92 13.86 8.08 -4.18
CA ASP A 92 15.10 7.88 -4.96
C ASP A 92 14.98 6.68 -5.91
N THR A 93 14.32 5.60 -5.48
CA THR A 93 14.03 4.44 -6.31
C THR A 93 13.07 4.80 -7.43
N ALA A 94 12.04 5.60 -7.15
CA ALA A 94 11.08 6.03 -8.15
C ALA A 94 11.71 6.96 -9.20
N GLU A 95 12.63 7.84 -8.81
CA GLU A 95 13.38 8.71 -9.74
C GLU A 95 14.35 7.91 -10.61
N LYS A 96 15.01 6.88 -10.04
CA LYS A 96 15.95 6.02 -10.78
C LYS A 96 15.24 5.12 -11.79
N ASP A 97 14.03 4.65 -11.47
CA ASP A 97 13.22 3.84 -12.38
C ASP A 97 11.74 4.30 -12.39
N PRO A 98 11.45 5.40 -13.11
CA PRO A 98 10.09 5.91 -13.19
C PRO A 98 9.14 4.90 -13.81
N ARG A 99 9.60 4.13 -14.81
CA ARG A 99 8.75 3.12 -15.49
C ARG A 99 8.22 2.10 -14.50
N MET A 100 9.08 1.60 -13.60
CA MET A 100 8.65 0.70 -12.54
C MET A 100 7.75 1.39 -11.50
N ALA A 101 8.01 2.65 -11.15
CA ALA A 101 7.13 3.41 -10.27
C ALA A 101 5.71 3.53 -10.86
N TYR A 102 5.57 3.91 -12.13
CA TYR A 102 4.29 3.96 -12.83
C TYR A 102 3.61 2.58 -12.94
N LEU A 103 4.38 1.54 -13.25
CA LEU A 103 3.85 0.17 -13.34
C LEU A 103 3.25 -0.30 -12.00
N VAL A 104 3.92 -0.04 -10.89
CA VAL A 104 3.46 -0.51 -9.57
C VAL A 104 2.41 0.44 -8.98
N ASN A 105 2.70 1.74 -8.91
CA ASN A 105 1.88 2.73 -8.19
C ASN A 105 0.67 3.21 -8.99
N CYS A 106 0.64 3.00 -10.32
CA CYS A 106 -0.49 3.38 -11.15
C CYS A 106 -1.18 2.15 -11.75
N ILE A 107 -0.47 1.35 -12.56
CA ILE A 107 -1.08 0.18 -13.22
C ILE A 107 -1.47 -0.89 -12.21
N GLY A 108 -0.62 -1.15 -11.21
CA GLY A 108 -0.93 -2.07 -10.13
C GLY A 108 -2.16 -1.66 -9.31
N VAL A 109 -2.30 -0.36 -9.04
CA VAL A 109 -3.50 0.20 -8.38
C VAL A 109 -4.74 0.00 -9.26
N ARG A 110 -4.64 0.27 -10.56
CA ARG A 110 -5.73 0.06 -11.52
C ARG A 110 -6.22 -1.38 -11.49
N ASN A 111 -5.31 -2.35 -11.53
CA ASN A 111 -5.66 -3.77 -11.54
C ASN A 111 -6.40 -4.17 -10.25
N VAL A 112 -5.90 -3.75 -9.09
CA VAL A 112 -6.56 -4.00 -7.80
C VAL A 112 -7.92 -3.30 -7.72
N ALA A 113 -8.01 -2.06 -8.19
CA ALA A 113 -9.25 -1.30 -8.18
C ALA A 113 -10.31 -1.93 -9.09
N LEU A 114 -9.94 -2.39 -10.29
CA LEU A 114 -10.87 -3.10 -11.18
C LEU A 114 -11.35 -4.42 -10.55
N ALA A 115 -10.47 -5.17 -9.92
CA ALA A 115 -10.84 -6.40 -9.22
C ALA A 115 -11.79 -6.13 -8.04
N ALA A 116 -11.50 -5.11 -7.22
CA ALA A 116 -12.36 -4.69 -6.12
C ALA A 116 -13.73 -4.18 -6.60
N GLN A 117 -13.75 -3.40 -7.68
CA GLN A 117 -14.97 -2.90 -8.31
C GLN A 117 -15.87 -4.04 -8.78
N LYS A 118 -15.28 -5.04 -9.46
CA LYS A 118 -15.99 -6.21 -10.00
C LYS A 118 -16.82 -6.94 -8.94
N ILE A 119 -16.26 -7.10 -7.74
CA ILE A 119 -16.91 -7.82 -6.62
C ILE A 119 -17.68 -6.88 -5.68
N GLY A 120 -17.68 -5.57 -5.94
CA GLY A 120 -18.33 -4.57 -5.08
C GLY A 120 -17.62 -4.32 -3.75
N ALA A 121 -16.34 -4.68 -3.62
CA ALA A 121 -15.57 -4.46 -2.41
C ALA A 121 -15.27 -2.97 -2.20
N LYS A 122 -15.19 -2.57 -0.92
CA LYS A 122 -14.64 -1.24 -0.57
C LYS A 122 -13.13 -1.25 -0.73
N MET A 123 -12.52 -0.10 -1.03
CA MET A 123 -11.06 -0.02 -1.15
C MET A 123 -10.49 1.06 -0.25
N LEU A 124 -9.52 0.70 0.59
CA LEU A 124 -8.67 1.63 1.33
C LEU A 124 -7.32 1.70 0.62
N TYR A 125 -7.00 2.86 0.05
CA TYR A 125 -5.73 3.13 -0.60
C TYR A 125 -4.82 3.91 0.33
N ILE A 126 -3.62 3.38 0.61
CA ILE A 126 -2.60 4.11 1.37
C ILE A 126 -1.82 5.00 0.42
N SER A 127 -1.87 6.30 0.68
CA SER A 127 -1.14 7.34 -0.03
C SER A 127 -0.10 8.02 0.86
N THR A 128 0.42 9.15 0.43
CA THR A 128 1.57 9.84 1.01
C THR A 128 1.31 11.34 1.11
N GLU A 129 1.97 11.99 2.07
CA GLU A 129 2.18 13.43 2.11
C GLU A 129 2.93 13.98 0.88
N SER A 130 3.71 13.15 0.19
CA SER A 130 4.51 13.55 -0.99
C SER A 130 3.65 13.95 -2.21
N VAL A 131 2.32 13.86 -2.10
CA VAL A 131 1.39 14.45 -3.08
C VAL A 131 1.34 15.98 -3.01
N PHE A 132 1.91 16.58 -1.96
CA PHE A 132 2.07 18.03 -1.78
C PHE A 132 3.53 18.46 -2.02
N ASP A 133 3.75 19.74 -2.29
CA ASP A 133 5.07 20.31 -2.58
C ASP A 133 5.92 20.59 -1.33
N GLY A 134 5.28 20.74 -0.16
CA GLY A 134 5.96 21.04 1.09
C GLY A 134 6.34 22.52 1.26
N GLU A 135 5.87 23.42 0.40
CA GLU A 135 6.21 24.86 0.47
C GLU A 135 5.42 25.61 1.57
N LYS A 136 4.24 25.09 1.93
CA LYS A 136 3.37 25.69 2.94
C LYS A 136 4.01 25.64 4.34
N ARG A 137 4.06 26.79 5.01
CA ARG A 137 4.51 26.92 6.42
C ARG A 137 3.42 26.61 7.46
N ALA A 138 2.36 25.93 7.05
CA ALA A 138 1.22 25.54 7.87
C ALA A 138 0.76 24.13 7.46
N PRO A 139 -0.03 23.43 8.31
CA PRO A 139 -0.50 22.08 7.97
C PRO A 139 -1.26 22.02 6.65
N TYR A 140 -1.06 20.92 5.90
CA TYR A 140 -1.90 20.59 4.75
C TYR A 140 -3.21 19.97 5.21
N TYR A 141 -4.30 20.33 4.54
CA TYR A 141 -5.63 19.73 4.70
C TYR A 141 -5.99 18.85 3.51
N GLU A 142 -6.90 17.89 3.72
CA GLU A 142 -7.29 16.89 2.73
C GLU A 142 -7.98 17.49 1.50
N TYR A 143 -8.65 18.64 1.67
CA TYR A 143 -9.33 19.37 0.61
C TYR A 143 -8.41 20.30 -0.21
N GLU A 144 -7.15 20.44 0.18
CA GLU A 144 -6.19 21.25 -0.58
C GLU A 144 -5.71 20.51 -1.83
N LYS A 145 -5.39 21.30 -2.85
CA LYS A 145 -4.96 20.77 -4.15
C LYS A 145 -3.56 20.14 -4.04
N PRO A 146 -3.40 18.86 -4.42
CA PRO A 146 -2.07 18.24 -4.50
C PRO A 146 -1.18 18.90 -5.57
N ASN A 147 0.12 18.95 -5.30
CA ASN A 147 1.16 19.48 -6.18
C ASN A 147 2.49 18.70 -5.98
N PRO A 148 2.57 17.45 -6.46
CA PRO A 148 3.75 16.61 -6.20
C PRO A 148 4.98 17.08 -6.98
N VAL A 149 6.11 17.17 -6.30
CA VAL A 149 7.39 17.66 -6.86
C VAL A 149 8.36 16.56 -7.30
N ASN A 150 8.02 15.28 -7.10
CA ASN A 150 8.85 14.13 -7.48
C ASN A 150 8.01 13.00 -8.08
N VAL A 151 8.67 12.04 -8.75
CA VAL A 151 8.03 10.91 -9.44
C VAL A 151 7.23 10.03 -8.48
N TYR A 152 7.72 9.83 -7.26
CA TYR A 152 6.98 9.06 -6.25
C TYR A 152 5.64 9.72 -5.91
N GLY A 153 5.63 11.00 -5.56
CA GLY A 153 4.44 11.79 -5.28
C GLY A 153 3.47 11.83 -6.45
N GLN A 154 3.99 12.02 -7.67
CA GLN A 154 3.18 12.00 -8.90
C GLN A 154 2.47 10.67 -9.09
N THR A 155 3.20 9.55 -8.99
CA THR A 155 2.62 8.22 -9.19
C THR A 155 1.65 7.82 -8.07
N LYS A 156 1.89 8.25 -6.82
CA LYS A 156 0.93 8.06 -5.72
C LYS A 156 -0.33 8.88 -5.89
N LEU A 157 -0.22 10.14 -6.35
CA LEU A 157 -1.38 10.96 -6.69
C LEU A 157 -2.20 10.34 -7.84
N MET A 158 -1.54 9.76 -8.85
CA MET A 158 -2.25 9.02 -9.89
C MET A 158 -2.99 7.80 -9.34
N GLY A 159 -2.38 7.07 -8.38
CA GLY A 159 -3.05 5.98 -7.67
C GLY A 159 -4.31 6.44 -6.92
N GLU A 160 -4.27 7.63 -6.29
CA GLU A 160 -5.46 8.25 -5.70
C GLU A 160 -6.54 8.49 -6.76
N GLN A 161 -6.20 9.15 -7.87
CA GLN A 161 -7.13 9.47 -8.95
C GLN A 161 -7.76 8.22 -9.57
N ILE A 162 -6.96 7.17 -9.80
CA ILE A 162 -7.44 5.87 -10.29
C ILE A 162 -8.46 5.28 -9.33
N THR A 163 -8.13 5.26 -8.03
CA THR A 163 -9.04 4.76 -6.98
C THR A 163 -10.36 5.53 -6.98
N MET A 164 -10.31 6.86 -7.02
CA MET A 164 -11.50 7.72 -7.05
C MET A 164 -12.34 7.51 -8.31
N SER A 165 -11.70 7.23 -9.45
CA SER A 165 -12.41 7.04 -10.73
C SER A 165 -13.09 5.68 -10.87
N LEU A 166 -12.56 4.64 -10.23
CA LEU A 166 -13.03 3.26 -10.40
C LEU A 166 -13.88 2.75 -9.22
N ILE A 167 -13.56 3.18 -8.00
CA ILE A 167 -14.21 2.66 -6.80
C ILE A 167 -15.29 3.63 -6.32
N LYS A 168 -16.48 3.12 -6.04
CA LYS A 168 -17.57 3.93 -5.47
C LYS A 168 -17.40 4.16 -3.96
N ASN A 169 -16.95 3.13 -3.23
CA ASN A 169 -16.78 3.16 -1.78
C ASN A 169 -15.30 3.06 -1.42
N TYR A 170 -14.60 4.19 -1.39
CA TYR A 170 -13.17 4.22 -1.12
C TYR A 170 -12.81 5.08 0.09
N PHE A 171 -11.61 4.82 0.61
CA PHE A 171 -10.90 5.66 1.55
C PHE A 171 -9.48 5.88 1.02
N ILE A 172 -9.03 7.13 0.97
CA ILE A 172 -7.63 7.46 0.69
C ILE A 172 -7.04 7.98 1.99
N VAL A 173 -5.98 7.31 2.46
CA VAL A 173 -5.30 7.70 3.70
C VAL A 173 -3.89 8.16 3.32
N ARG A 174 -3.66 9.48 3.34
CA ARG A 174 -2.33 10.07 3.14
C ARG A 174 -1.56 10.00 4.44
N LEU A 175 -0.55 9.13 4.50
CA LEU A 175 0.30 9.00 5.68
C LEU A 175 1.60 9.76 5.44
N PRO A 176 2.12 10.52 6.44
CA PRO A 176 3.47 11.05 6.37
C PRO A 176 4.48 9.90 6.44
N LEU A 177 5.76 10.21 6.19
CA LEU A 177 6.87 9.27 6.29
C LEU A 177 6.78 8.41 7.56
N LEU A 178 6.38 7.15 7.38
CA LEU A 178 6.13 6.21 8.46
C LEU A 178 7.45 5.81 9.11
N PHE A 179 7.59 6.12 10.39
CA PHE A 179 8.70 5.71 11.23
C PHE A 179 8.31 4.49 12.10
N GLY A 180 9.29 3.61 12.37
CA GLY A 180 9.08 2.46 13.24
C GLY A 180 10.38 2.01 13.92
N TYR A 181 10.27 1.41 15.11
CA TYR A 181 11.42 0.97 15.91
C TYR A 181 12.09 -0.32 15.41
N THR A 182 11.56 -0.94 14.36
CA THR A 182 12.07 -2.21 13.84
C THR A 182 12.57 -2.02 12.41
N GLY A 183 13.63 -2.73 12.00
CA GLY A 183 14.25 -2.55 10.68
C GLY A 183 15.76 -2.70 10.74
N LYS A 184 16.44 -2.65 9.60
CA LYS A 184 17.90 -2.54 9.56
C LYS A 184 18.30 -1.06 9.60
N PRO A 185 19.42 -0.68 10.24
CA PRO A 185 19.85 0.72 10.29
C PRO A 185 20.05 1.37 8.92
N GLN A 186 20.38 0.59 7.89
CA GLN A 186 20.55 1.10 6.52
C GLN A 186 19.23 1.61 5.91
N ASP A 187 18.11 1.02 6.32
CA ASP A 187 16.76 1.30 5.84
C ASP A 187 15.92 2.06 6.89
N ASN A 188 16.57 2.56 7.95
CA ASN A 188 15.93 3.23 9.07
C ASN A 188 16.77 4.41 9.58
N ILE A 189 16.38 5.63 9.17
CA ILE A 189 17.04 6.90 9.53
C ILE A 189 17.22 7.08 11.05
N ILE A 190 16.27 6.62 11.87
CA ILE A 190 16.32 6.73 13.33
C ILE A 190 17.38 5.79 13.90
N LEU A 191 17.41 4.53 13.43
CA LEU A 191 18.42 3.55 13.85
C LEU A 191 19.82 3.90 13.33
N LYS A 192 19.92 4.50 12.14
CA LYS A 192 21.19 4.99 11.57
C LYS A 192 21.85 6.05 12.46
N LYS A 193 21.06 6.97 13.01
CA LYS A 193 21.54 8.00 13.94
C LYS A 193 21.89 7.44 15.33
N ARG A 194 21.22 6.37 15.78
CA ARG A 194 21.53 5.73 17.09
C ARG A 194 22.88 5.02 17.14
N GLY A 195 23.39 4.52 16.00
CA GLY A 195 24.69 3.85 15.93
C GLY A 195 25.91 4.77 15.78
N GLN A 196 25.72 6.10 15.91
CA GLN A 196 26.77 7.11 15.74
C GLN A 196 27.16 7.81 17.06
N ASN A 197 26.69 7.31 18.20
CA ASN A 197 27.07 7.78 19.54
C ASN A 197 27.77 6.68 20.33
#